data_AF-A0A7R8ZUE5-F1
#
_entry.id   AF-A0A7R8ZUE5-F1
#
_cell.length_a   1.000
_cell.length_b   1.000
_cell.length_c   1.000
_cell.angle_alpha   90.00
_cell.angle_beta   90.00
_cell.angle_gamma   90.00
#
_symmetry.space_group_name_H-M   'P 1'
#
loop_
_entity.id
_entity.type
_entity.pdbx_description
1 polymer ?
#
loop_
_entity_poly.entity_id
_entity_poly.type
_entity_poly.pdbx_seq_one_letter_code
_entity_poly.pdbx_strand_id
1 'polypeptide(L)'
;MVEKQTGEVRINDISAEVIEELLRFMYTGKVASIEKVSEDLFSAAAKYDLKSLQGICEKQLAYSLTQSGDKLFTSGLHSDVTLLVEDRKFAVHKAILAAQSPVFASMFQHEMVEKQTGEVRINDISADVIEELLRFMYTGNVKNIEKNRELFAAAAKYNLEALKKICEKRLACSLSSENLYQTLVLAELHES
;
A
#
# COMPACT_ATOMS: atom_id res chain seq x y z
N MET A 1 -4.33 28.02 -55.85
CA MET A 1 -5.71 28.08 -55.33
C MET A 1 -5.72 27.32 -54.01
N VAL A 2 -6.00 28.01 -52.91
CA VAL A 2 -5.98 27.45 -51.56
C VAL A 2 -7.42 27.05 -51.24
N GLU A 3 -7.70 25.75 -51.21
CA GLU A 3 -8.96 25.24 -50.68
C GLU A 3 -8.84 25.14 -49.17
N LYS A 4 -9.58 26.01 -48.46
CA LYS A 4 -9.83 25.90 -47.02
C LYS A 4 -10.68 24.65 -46.79
N GLN A 5 -10.03 23.53 -46.50
CA GLN A 5 -10.69 22.42 -45.81
C GLN A 5 -10.88 22.80 -44.34
N THR A 6 -12.06 22.48 -43.85
CA THR A 6 -12.70 22.85 -42.59
C THR A 6 -11.80 22.64 -41.36
N GLY A 7 -11.92 23.53 -40.37
CA GLY A 7 -11.15 23.50 -39.10
C GLY A 7 -11.53 22.34 -38.17
N GLU A 8 -11.76 21.15 -38.71
CA GLU A 8 -12.09 19.93 -37.98
C GLU A 8 -10.82 19.13 -37.70
N VAL A 9 -10.55 18.87 -36.43
CA VAL A 9 -9.52 17.92 -35.98
C VAL A 9 -10.21 16.63 -35.59
N ARG A 10 -9.86 15.51 -36.24
CA ARG A 10 -10.39 14.18 -35.91
C ARG A 10 -9.46 13.49 -34.92
N ILE A 11 -10.02 13.05 -33.79
CA ILE A 11 -9.34 12.24 -32.79
C ILE A 11 -9.93 10.82 -32.90
N ASN A 12 -9.17 9.87 -33.43
CA ASN A 12 -9.64 8.50 -33.65
C ASN A 12 -9.10 7.50 -32.62
N ASP A 13 -8.03 7.86 -31.90
CA ASP A 13 -7.31 6.94 -31.02
C ASP A 13 -7.85 6.92 -29.58
N ILE A 14 -8.91 7.69 -29.31
CA ILE A 14 -9.44 7.90 -27.96
C ILE A 14 -10.96 7.81 -28.04
N SER A 15 -11.57 7.06 -27.12
CA SER A 15 -13.03 6.94 -27.05
C SER A 15 -13.69 8.27 -26.71
N ALA A 16 -14.92 8.46 -27.18
CA ALA A 16 -15.69 9.66 -26.88
C ALA A 16 -15.88 9.88 -25.36
N GLU A 17 -15.99 8.79 -24.60
CA GLU A 17 -16.11 8.80 -23.14
C GLU A 17 -14.87 9.39 -22.47
N VAL A 18 -13.67 9.00 -22.91
CA VAL A 18 -12.42 9.54 -22.39
C VAL A 18 -12.26 11.01 -22.79
N ILE A 19 -12.65 11.40 -24.00
CA ILE A 19 -12.63 12.80 -24.43
C ILE A 19 -13.58 13.65 -23.58
N GLU A 20 -14.79 13.17 -23.30
CA GLU A 20 -15.74 13.86 -22.42
C GLU A 20 -15.15 14.05 -21.02
N GLU A 21 -14.50 13.03 -20.48
CA GLU A 21 -13.87 13.08 -19.17
C GLU A 21 -12.65 14.00 -19.14
N LEU A 22 -11.83 14.02 -20.19
CA LEU A 22 -10.73 14.97 -20.37
C LEU A 22 -11.24 16.41 -20.43
N LEU A 23 -12.27 16.67 -21.23
CA LEU A 23 -12.89 17.99 -21.32
C LEU A 23 -13.44 18.39 -19.96
N ARG A 24 -14.21 17.52 -19.30
CA ARG A 24 -14.70 17.76 -17.93
C ARG A 24 -13.55 18.11 -17.00
N PHE A 25 -12.45 17.37 -17.01
CA PHE A 25 -11.30 17.66 -16.19
C PHE A 25 -10.68 19.03 -16.53
N MET A 26 -10.48 19.35 -17.80
CA MET A 26 -9.91 20.65 -18.22
C MET A 26 -10.79 21.83 -17.81
N TYR A 27 -12.11 21.69 -17.85
CA TYR A 27 -13.04 22.77 -17.51
C TYR A 27 -13.38 22.85 -16.01
N THR A 28 -13.29 21.76 -15.25
CA THR A 28 -13.73 21.71 -13.83
C THR A 28 -12.62 21.42 -12.83
N GLY A 29 -11.46 20.93 -13.31
CA GLY A 29 -10.38 20.40 -12.47
C GLY A 29 -10.72 19.09 -11.76
N LYS A 30 -11.82 18.42 -12.12
CA LYS A 30 -12.33 17.21 -11.45
C LYS A 30 -12.65 16.10 -12.43
N VAL A 31 -12.50 14.86 -11.98
CA VAL A 31 -12.96 13.65 -12.69
C VAL A 31 -14.32 13.23 -12.13
N ALA A 32 -15.24 12.79 -12.99
CA ALA A 32 -16.64 12.52 -12.68
C ALA A 32 -16.83 11.38 -11.69
N SER A 33 -15.98 10.36 -11.74
CA SER A 33 -16.04 9.22 -10.82
C SER A 33 -14.72 8.47 -10.76
N ILE A 34 -14.43 7.99 -9.56
CA ILE A 34 -13.27 7.15 -9.22
C ILE A 34 -13.20 5.87 -10.07
N GLU A 35 -14.36 5.27 -10.35
CA GLU A 35 -14.49 4.03 -11.13
C GLU A 35 -14.25 4.23 -12.63
N LYS A 36 -14.22 5.49 -13.11
CA LYS A 36 -13.99 5.82 -14.53
C LYS A 36 -12.51 6.05 -14.87
N VAL A 37 -11.61 5.88 -13.91
CA VAL A 37 -10.17 5.91 -14.19
C VAL A 37 -9.80 4.65 -14.95
N SER A 38 -9.90 4.70 -16.27
CA SER A 38 -9.48 3.64 -17.17
C SER A 38 -8.02 3.80 -17.58
N GLU A 39 -7.44 2.71 -18.07
CA GLU A 39 -6.14 2.72 -18.74
C GLU A 39 -6.11 3.72 -19.91
N ASP A 40 -7.24 3.86 -20.61
CA ASP A 40 -7.38 4.80 -21.72
C ASP A 40 -7.32 6.26 -21.26
N LEU A 41 -7.93 6.59 -20.11
CA LEU A 41 -7.87 7.94 -19.55
C LEU A 41 -6.45 8.28 -19.08
N PHE A 42 -5.74 7.33 -18.49
CA PHE A 42 -4.33 7.51 -18.10
C PHE A 42 -3.44 7.71 -19.33
N SER A 43 -3.61 6.86 -20.35
CA SER A 43 -2.90 6.94 -21.64
C SER A 43 -3.15 8.28 -22.34
N ALA A 44 -4.39 8.75 -22.32
CA ALA A 44 -4.74 10.04 -22.91
C ALA A 44 -4.16 11.21 -22.11
N ALA A 45 -4.17 11.15 -20.76
CA ALA A 45 -3.52 12.14 -19.91
C ALA A 45 -2.00 12.21 -20.16
N ALA A 46 -1.36 11.07 -20.46
CA ALA A 46 0.03 11.01 -20.92
C ALA A 46 0.21 11.65 -22.29
N LYS A 47 -0.64 11.30 -23.26
CA LYS A 47 -0.60 11.82 -24.63
C LYS A 47 -0.73 13.34 -24.71
N TYR A 48 -1.54 13.95 -23.83
CA TYR A 48 -1.78 15.39 -23.78
C TYR A 48 -0.98 16.13 -22.69
N ASP A 49 0.02 15.48 -22.07
CA ASP A 49 0.88 16.02 -21.00
C ASP A 49 0.10 16.65 -19.83
N LEU A 50 -1.06 16.05 -19.48
CA LEU A 50 -1.90 16.49 -18.37
C LEU A 50 -1.41 15.90 -17.04
N LYS A 51 -0.29 16.41 -16.53
CA LYS A 51 0.37 15.89 -15.30
C LYS A 51 -0.53 15.83 -14.08
N SER A 52 -1.41 16.82 -13.91
CA SER A 52 -2.37 16.84 -12.80
C SER A 52 -3.36 15.68 -12.88
N LEU A 53 -3.84 15.36 -14.08
CA LEU A 53 -4.74 14.23 -14.32
C LEU A 53 -4.00 12.89 -14.14
N GLN A 54 -2.77 12.77 -14.64
CA GLN A 54 -1.93 11.58 -14.41
C GLN A 54 -1.78 11.29 -12.92
N GLY A 55 -1.42 12.31 -12.12
CA GLY A 55 -1.28 12.15 -10.68
C GLY A 55 -2.59 11.81 -9.95
N ILE A 56 -3.74 12.25 -10.48
CA ILE A 56 -5.06 11.83 -9.97
C ILE A 56 -5.30 10.36 -10.28
N CYS A 57 -5.06 9.93 -11.52
CA CYS A 57 -5.23 8.55 -11.94
C CYS A 57 -4.33 7.59 -11.13
N GLU A 58 -3.05 7.94 -10.93
CA GLU A 58 -2.11 7.14 -10.12
C GLU A 58 -2.60 6.98 -8.68
N LYS A 59 -2.98 8.08 -8.04
CA LYS A 59 -3.52 8.06 -6.67
C LYS A 59 -4.79 7.21 -6.59
N GLN A 60 -5.61 7.26 -7.64
CA GLN A 60 -6.86 6.54 -7.66
C GLN A 60 -6.66 5.03 -7.81
N LEU A 61 -5.75 4.62 -8.68
CA LEU A 61 -5.33 3.23 -8.83
C LEU A 61 -4.75 2.70 -7.50
N ALA A 62 -3.85 3.47 -6.87
CA ALA A 62 -3.30 3.12 -5.57
C ALA A 62 -4.38 2.98 -4.48
N TYR A 63 -5.38 3.87 -4.45
CA TYR A 63 -6.50 3.79 -3.52
C TYR A 63 -7.36 2.54 -3.75
N SER A 64 -7.66 2.18 -5.00
CA SER A 64 -8.43 0.98 -5.34
C SER A 64 -7.73 -0.31 -4.88
N LEU A 65 -6.41 -0.41 -5.11
CA LEU A 65 -5.61 -1.53 -4.63
C LEU A 65 -5.58 -1.60 -3.10
N THR A 66 -5.40 -0.46 -2.43
CA THR A 66 -5.44 -0.34 -0.97
C THR A 66 -6.77 -0.87 -0.41
N GLN A 67 -7.90 -0.47 -1.00
CA GLN A 67 -9.24 -0.93 -0.59
C GLN A 67 -9.43 -2.43 -0.82
N SER A 68 -8.93 -2.95 -1.93
CA SER A 68 -9.01 -4.38 -2.24
C SER A 68 -8.18 -5.21 -1.26
N GLY A 69 -6.97 -4.73 -0.91
CA GLY A 69 -6.12 -5.32 0.12
C GLY A 69 -6.75 -5.31 1.51
N ASP A 70 -7.36 -4.19 1.93
CA ASP A 70 -8.03 -4.07 3.23
C ASP A 70 -9.24 -5.03 3.32
N LYS A 71 -9.99 -5.21 2.22
CA LYS A 71 -11.05 -6.22 2.12
C LYS A 71 -10.53 -7.65 2.26
N LEU A 72 -9.41 -7.98 1.61
CA LEU A 72 -8.80 -9.31 1.74
C LEU A 72 -8.35 -9.56 3.18
N PHE A 73 -7.73 -8.57 3.83
CA PHE A 73 -7.29 -8.69 5.21
C PHE A 73 -8.45 -8.83 6.19
N THR A 74 -9.50 -8.01 6.07
CA THR A 74 -10.62 -7.99 7.02
C THR A 74 -11.59 -9.16 6.84
N SER A 75 -11.76 -9.67 5.62
CA SER A 75 -12.67 -10.80 5.36
C SER A 75 -12.07 -12.15 5.73
N GLY A 76 -10.74 -12.30 5.67
CA GLY A 76 -10.07 -13.59 5.85
C GLY A 76 -10.43 -14.66 4.79
N LEU A 77 -11.10 -14.25 3.71
CA LEU A 77 -11.57 -15.16 2.68
C LEU A 77 -10.36 -15.76 1.93
N HIS A 78 -10.29 -17.09 1.82
CA HIS A 78 -9.17 -17.84 1.24
C HIS A 78 -7.85 -17.78 2.02
N SER A 79 -7.89 -17.39 3.28
CA SER A 79 -6.72 -17.49 4.16
C SER A 79 -6.31 -18.96 4.35
N ASP A 80 -5.00 -19.19 4.33
CA ASP A 80 -4.35 -20.51 4.38
C ASP A 80 -3.43 -20.66 5.59
N VAL A 81 -3.37 -19.64 6.46
CA VAL A 81 -2.71 -19.68 7.76
C VAL A 81 -3.38 -18.75 8.76
N THR A 82 -3.32 -19.09 10.04
CA THR A 82 -3.77 -18.23 11.14
C THR A 82 -2.60 -17.87 12.05
N LEU A 83 -2.36 -16.58 12.26
CA LEU A 83 -1.39 -16.12 13.25
C LEU A 83 -2.09 -16.00 14.63
N LEU A 84 -1.49 -16.61 15.64
CA LEU A 84 -1.91 -16.52 17.03
C LEU A 84 -0.98 -15.54 17.74
N VAL A 85 -1.51 -14.38 18.14
CA VAL A 85 -0.73 -13.32 18.80
C VAL A 85 -1.49 -12.87 20.03
N GLU A 86 -0.88 -13.03 21.21
CA GLU A 86 -1.55 -12.84 22.49
C GLU A 86 -2.85 -13.67 22.58
N ASP A 87 -4.00 -13.03 22.75
CA ASP A 87 -5.34 -13.62 22.78
C ASP A 87 -6.09 -13.48 21.44
N ARG A 88 -5.43 -12.95 20.40
CA ARG A 88 -6.04 -12.64 19.10
C ARG A 88 -5.60 -13.61 18.01
N LYS A 89 -6.52 -13.87 17.07
CA LYS A 89 -6.29 -14.69 15.89
C LYS A 89 -6.39 -13.84 14.62
N PHE A 90 -5.45 -14.01 13.70
CA PHE A 90 -5.42 -13.33 12.42
C PHE A 90 -5.38 -14.34 11.28
N ALA A 91 -6.49 -14.51 10.57
CA ALA A 91 -6.53 -15.29 9.34
C ALA A 91 -5.86 -14.50 8.21
N VAL A 92 -4.80 -15.06 7.63
CA VAL A 92 -3.97 -14.39 6.62
C VAL A 92 -3.55 -15.33 5.50
N HIS A 93 -2.98 -14.74 4.44
CA HIS A 93 -2.56 -15.42 3.24
C HIS A 93 -1.03 -15.54 3.19
N LYS A 94 -0.51 -16.76 3.20
CA LYS A 94 0.94 -17.04 3.13
C LYS A 94 1.57 -16.36 1.93
N ALA A 95 0.91 -16.39 0.77
CA ALA A 95 1.40 -15.77 -0.47
C ALA A 95 1.64 -14.27 -0.32
N ILE A 96 0.72 -13.54 0.32
CA ILE A 96 0.85 -12.08 0.52
C ILE A 96 1.99 -11.79 1.49
N LEU A 97 2.01 -12.47 2.64
CA LEU A 97 3.05 -12.27 3.66
C LEU A 97 4.44 -12.63 3.14
N ALA A 98 4.59 -13.74 2.41
CA ALA A 98 5.86 -14.17 1.82
C ALA A 98 6.35 -13.20 0.73
N ALA A 99 5.44 -12.63 -0.06
CA ALA A 99 5.82 -11.63 -1.07
C ALA A 99 6.31 -10.33 -0.46
N GLN A 100 5.80 -9.96 0.73
CA GLN A 100 6.15 -8.72 1.42
C GLN A 100 7.33 -8.86 2.37
N SER A 101 7.54 -10.04 2.95
CA SER A 101 8.57 -10.29 3.96
C SER A 101 9.36 -11.56 3.66
N PRO A 102 10.69 -11.46 3.46
CA PRO A 102 11.54 -12.63 3.29
C PRO A 102 11.59 -13.50 4.56
N VAL A 103 11.30 -12.92 5.73
CA VAL A 103 11.20 -13.66 7.00
C VAL A 103 9.97 -14.55 6.99
N PHE A 104 8.81 -14.04 6.59
CA PHE A 104 7.63 -14.88 6.40
C PHE A 104 7.80 -15.88 5.26
N ALA A 105 8.46 -15.51 4.15
CA ALA A 105 8.77 -16.45 3.08
C ALA A 105 9.61 -17.64 3.58
N SER A 106 10.66 -17.34 4.35
CA SER A 106 11.51 -18.38 4.96
C SER A 106 10.74 -19.20 5.98
N MET A 107 9.94 -18.56 6.83
CA MET A 107 9.08 -19.21 7.82
C MET A 107 8.17 -20.25 7.16
N PHE A 108 7.48 -19.89 6.07
CA PHE A 108 6.54 -20.78 5.38
C PHE A 108 7.21 -21.84 4.50
N GLN A 109 8.46 -21.65 4.08
CA GLN A 109 9.19 -22.64 3.28
C GLN A 109 9.68 -23.84 4.11
N HIS A 110 9.99 -23.64 5.39
CA HIS A 110 10.63 -24.66 6.24
C HIS A 110 9.64 -25.46 7.11
N GLU A 111 8.32 -25.31 6.89
CA GLU A 111 7.28 -25.88 7.77
C GLU A 111 7.16 -27.42 7.67
N MET A 112 7.60 -28.12 8.72
CA MET A 112 7.26 -29.53 8.97
C MET A 112 6.11 -29.71 9.99
N VAL A 113 5.89 -28.76 10.91
CA VAL A 113 4.88 -28.86 11.99
C VAL A 113 3.69 -27.91 11.77
N GLU A 114 3.90 -26.66 11.38
CA GLU A 114 2.81 -25.70 11.09
C GLU A 114 1.97 -26.11 9.87
N LYS A 115 2.53 -26.95 9.00
CA LYS A 115 1.84 -27.58 7.88
C LYS A 115 0.67 -28.47 8.32
N GLN A 116 0.67 -28.95 9.57
CA GLN A 116 -0.36 -29.84 10.11
C GLN A 116 -1.50 -29.07 10.81
N THR A 117 -1.21 -27.92 11.44
CA THR A 117 -2.19 -27.15 12.22
C THR A 117 -2.75 -25.95 11.46
N GLY A 118 -1.99 -25.40 10.51
CA GLY A 118 -2.34 -24.14 9.85
C GLY A 118 -2.27 -22.91 10.79
N GLU A 119 -1.64 -23.05 11.96
CA GLU A 119 -1.53 -22.01 12.97
C GLU A 119 -0.05 -21.70 13.26
N VAL A 120 0.31 -20.42 13.30
CA VAL A 120 1.66 -19.91 13.63
C VAL A 120 1.54 -19.01 14.86
N ARG A 121 2.33 -19.27 15.90
CA ARG A 121 2.28 -18.48 17.14
C ARG A 121 3.39 -17.43 17.18
N ILE A 122 3.03 -16.18 17.39
CA ILE A 122 3.94 -15.04 17.55
C ILE A 122 3.79 -14.52 18.98
N ASN A 123 4.87 -14.53 19.75
CA ASN A 123 4.83 -14.18 21.18
C ASN A 123 5.63 -12.92 21.53
N ASP A 124 6.37 -12.36 20.58
CA ASP A 124 7.34 -11.29 20.82
C ASP A 124 6.88 -9.92 20.30
N ILE A 125 5.63 -9.82 19.85
CA ILE A 125 5.00 -8.60 19.34
C ILE A 125 3.56 -8.55 19.86
N SER A 126 3.09 -7.36 20.23
CA SER A 126 1.71 -7.15 20.65
C SER A 126 0.72 -7.30 19.49
N ALA A 127 -0.51 -7.69 19.79
CA ALA A 127 -1.52 -7.93 18.77
C ALA A 127 -1.88 -6.67 17.96
N ASP A 128 -1.73 -5.48 18.55
CA ASP A 128 -1.94 -4.22 17.85
C ASP A 128 -0.83 -3.91 16.85
N VAL A 129 0.43 -4.21 17.20
CA VAL A 129 1.58 -3.94 16.32
C VAL A 129 1.60 -4.92 15.15
N ILE A 130 1.29 -6.20 15.39
CA ILE A 130 1.17 -7.16 14.29
C ILE A 130 -0.01 -6.82 13.38
N GLU A 131 -1.12 -6.30 13.91
CA GLU A 131 -2.25 -5.87 13.08
C GLU A 131 -1.86 -4.74 12.13
N GLU A 132 -1.13 -3.72 12.61
CA GLU A 132 -0.65 -2.63 11.76
C GLU A 132 0.41 -3.11 10.75
N LEU A 133 1.28 -4.05 11.14
CA LEU A 133 2.25 -4.67 10.24
C LEU A 133 1.56 -5.46 9.13
N LEU A 134 0.54 -6.26 9.47
CA LEU A 134 -0.28 -6.98 8.51
C LEU A 134 -1.04 -6.01 7.61
N ARG A 135 -1.66 -4.97 8.17
CA ARG A 135 -2.34 -3.94 7.38
C ARG A 135 -1.41 -3.30 6.36
N PHE A 136 -0.17 -3.01 6.74
CA PHE A 136 0.84 -2.51 5.81
C PHE A 136 1.12 -3.51 4.69
N MET A 137 1.30 -4.80 4.99
CA MET A 137 1.54 -5.83 3.98
C MET A 137 0.41 -5.95 2.94
N TYR A 138 -0.84 -5.75 3.36
CA TYR A 138 -1.99 -5.85 2.46
C TYR A 138 -2.28 -4.55 1.69
N THR A 139 -1.95 -3.40 2.26
CA THR A 139 -2.48 -2.11 1.78
C THR A 139 -1.41 -1.07 1.46
N GLY A 140 -0.15 -1.34 1.81
CA GLY A 140 0.94 -0.37 1.77
C GLY A 140 0.78 0.80 2.75
N ASN A 141 -0.22 0.75 3.64
CA ASN A 141 -0.58 1.83 4.54
C ASN A 141 -0.73 1.34 5.98
N VAL A 142 -0.55 2.27 6.92
CA VAL A 142 -0.73 2.08 8.36
C VAL A 142 -1.75 3.10 8.87
N LYS A 143 -2.67 2.66 9.73
CA LYS A 143 -3.71 3.52 10.31
C LYS A 143 -3.18 4.21 11.57
N ASN A 144 -2.46 3.47 12.41
CA ASN A 144 -1.97 3.99 13.68
C ASN A 144 -0.45 3.92 13.77
N ILE A 145 0.17 5.07 13.51
CA ILE A 145 1.62 5.28 13.60
C ILE A 145 2.05 5.60 15.05
N GLU A 146 1.14 5.78 16.00
CA GLU A 146 1.50 6.19 17.38
C GLU A 146 2.38 5.16 18.10
N LYS A 147 2.36 3.89 17.68
CA LYS A 147 3.28 2.84 18.13
C LYS A 147 4.58 2.77 17.32
N ASN A 148 5.07 3.91 16.84
CA ASN A 148 6.21 4.05 15.93
C ASN A 148 7.43 3.20 16.29
N ARG A 149 7.75 3.05 17.58
CA ARG A 149 8.94 2.33 18.03
C ARG A 149 8.79 0.82 17.94
N GLU A 150 7.69 0.30 18.49
CA GLU A 150 7.38 -1.13 18.40
C GLU A 150 7.12 -1.53 16.95
N LEU A 151 6.44 -0.68 16.18
CA LEU A 151 6.22 -0.89 14.76
C LEU A 151 7.51 -0.81 13.94
N PHE A 152 8.44 0.10 14.29
CA PHE A 152 9.77 0.14 13.69
C PHE A 152 10.57 -1.13 13.97
N ALA A 153 10.61 -1.58 15.23
CA ALA A 153 11.29 -2.82 15.60
C ALA A 153 10.67 -4.04 14.90
N ALA A 154 9.34 -4.10 14.80
CA ALA A 154 8.64 -5.14 14.06
C ALA A 154 8.93 -5.08 12.56
N ALA A 155 8.94 -3.89 11.96
CA ALA A 155 9.28 -3.70 10.55
C ALA A 155 10.71 -4.14 10.24
N ALA A 156 11.67 -3.82 11.11
CA ALA A 156 13.04 -4.30 10.99
C ALA A 156 13.11 -5.84 11.13
N LYS A 157 12.43 -6.41 12.14
CA LYS A 157 12.41 -7.86 12.39
C LYS A 157 11.85 -8.66 11.21
N TYR A 158 10.76 -8.20 10.57
CA TYR A 158 10.18 -8.86 9.40
C TYR A 158 10.76 -8.37 8.07
N ASN A 159 11.81 -7.54 8.10
CA ASN A 159 12.49 -7.01 6.94
C ASN A 159 11.54 -6.28 5.94
N LEU A 160 10.79 -5.32 6.48
CA LEU A 160 9.85 -4.46 5.76
C LEU A 160 10.45 -3.07 5.56
N GLU A 161 11.39 -2.95 4.63
CA GLU A 161 12.17 -1.73 4.38
C GLU A 161 11.32 -0.47 4.16
N ALA A 162 10.21 -0.60 3.41
CA ALA A 162 9.33 0.53 3.16
C ALA A 162 8.62 1.02 4.44
N LEU A 163 8.16 0.10 5.30
CA LEU A 163 7.55 0.43 6.58
C LEU A 163 8.59 0.99 7.57
N LYS A 164 9.78 0.39 7.60
CA LYS A 164 10.92 0.85 8.41
C LYS A 164 11.20 2.32 8.14
N LYS A 165 11.36 2.72 6.86
CA LYS A 165 11.59 4.12 6.46
C LYS A 165 10.46 5.07 6.84
N ILE A 166 9.20 4.62 6.76
CA ILE A 166 8.04 5.42 7.19
C ILE A 166 8.13 5.68 8.69
N CYS A 167 8.40 4.65 9.49
CA CYS A 167 8.56 4.78 10.92
C CYS A 167 9.78 5.63 11.30
N GLU A 168 10.94 5.46 10.64
CA GLU A 168 12.14 6.29 10.85
C GLU A 168 11.85 7.77 10.66
N LYS A 169 11.21 8.12 9.54
CA LYS A 169 10.87 9.51 9.24
C LYS A 169 9.95 10.10 10.31
N ARG A 170 9.01 9.30 10.82
CA ARG A 170 8.08 9.74 11.87
C ARG A 170 8.75 9.86 13.23
N LEU A 171 9.60 8.89 13.58
CA LEU A 171 10.42 8.92 14.80
C LEU A 171 11.32 10.16 14.81
N ALA A 172 11.99 10.45 13.70
CA ALA A 172 12.83 11.64 13.53
C ALA A 172 12.02 12.95 13.71
N CYS A 173 10.82 13.04 13.15
CA CYS A 173 9.95 14.20 13.34
C CYS A 173 9.38 14.33 14.76
N SER A 174 9.33 13.23 15.52
CA SER A 174 8.82 13.20 16.90
C SER A 174 9.89 13.42 17.97
N LEU A 175 11.16 13.63 17.59
CA LEU A 175 12.26 13.77 18.54
C LEU A 175 12.04 14.93 19.52
N SER A 176 12.11 14.63 20.81
CA SER A 176 12.05 15.57 21.93
C SER A 176 13.13 15.22 22.96
N SER A 177 13.42 16.14 23.88
CA SER A 177 14.37 15.92 24.99
C SER A 177 14.04 14.67 25.80
N GLU A 178 12.76 14.36 25.96
CA GLU A 178 12.27 13.23 26.76
C GLU A 178 12.45 11.89 26.04
N ASN A 179 12.50 11.90 24.70
CA ASN A 179 12.42 10.69 23.90
C ASN A 179 13.70 10.41 23.07
N LEU A 180 14.64 11.36 23.05
CA LEU A 180 15.89 11.32 22.30
C LEU A 180 16.74 10.08 22.59
N TYR A 181 16.99 9.79 23.87
CA TYR A 181 17.85 8.66 24.28
C TYR A 181 17.30 7.33 23.78
N GLN A 182 16.00 7.10 23.98
CA GLN A 182 15.34 5.85 23.59
C GLN A 182 15.29 5.70 22.06
N THR A 183 15.05 6.79 21.32
CA THR A 183 15.06 6.75 19.85
C THR A 183 16.46 6.51 19.29
N LEU A 184 17.51 7.07 19.91
CA LEU A 184 18.91 6.84 19.51
C LEU A 184 19.32 5.36 19.70
N VAL A 185 19.03 4.79 20.87
CA VAL A 185 19.31 3.38 21.15
C VAL A 185 18.58 2.45 20.18
N LEU A 186 17.32 2.76 19.86
CA LEU A 186 16.55 1.98 18.88
C LEU A 186 17.13 2.08 17.46
N ALA A 187 17.61 3.25 17.06
CA ALA A 187 18.26 3.41 15.76
C ALA A 187 19.54 2.57 15.67
N GLU A 188 20.41 2.66 16.67
CA GLU A 188 21.68 1.89 16.74
C GLU A 188 21.44 0.37 16.72
N LEU A 189 20.38 -0.12 17.38
CA LEU A 189 20.02 -1.53 17.37
C LEU A 189 19.59 -2.06 16.00
N HIS A 190 19.11 -1.18 15.12
CA HIS A 190 18.50 -1.53 13.83
C HIS A 190 19.21 -0.90 12.62
N GLU A 191 20.41 -0.34 12.83
CA GLU A 191 21.36 0.08 11.80
C GLU A 191 22.20 -1.13 11.36
N SER A 192 21.64 -1.94 10.45
CA SER A 192 22.35 -2.96 9.66
C SER A 192 21.56 -3.25 8.39
#